data_AF-A0A357F5A6-F1
#
_entry.id   AF-A0A357F5A6-F1
#
_cell.length_a   1.000
_cell.length_b   1.000
_cell.length_c   1.000
_cell.angle_alpha   90.00
_cell.angle_beta   90.00
_cell.angle_gamma   90.00
#
_symmetry.space_group_name_H-M   'P 1'
#
loop_
_entity.id
_entity.type
_entity.pdbx_description
1 polymer ?
#
loop_
_entity_poly.entity_id
_entity_poly.type
_entity_poly.pdbx_seq_one_letter_code
_entity_poly.pdbx_strand_id
1 'polypeptide(L)'
;MSSATKTETENQQTLKGTRLQVSSTGKRLFALLLDFIFALLLANTLVQIFRREHWDLVMQSRGLADLLPFYGGIVFVLIVKDVFGRSLGKLLLGMTIRKVDDFSRRPPLIVLLKRNLLLLLFPVEGVVLVRDAYARRLADKWWGTVVLDDQKGMRPILRILLGNIILFGFFSAAILFQRSGIEKTAAFQTAEQAIRVHSSLRLLLEQAPEIEEPEMHLDLRVNAENPSLVRVRVGDEETGKLVSVSLNLRENPRGWEVLDIEIKPISEVED
;
A
#
# COMPACT_ATOMS: atom_id res chain seq x y z
N MET A 1 55.10 16.60 -31.43
CA MET A 1 54.17 15.43 -31.51
C MET A 1 53.55 15.08 -30.14
N SER A 2 53.03 16.05 -29.38
CA SER A 2 52.47 15.82 -28.02
C SER A 2 51.04 16.40 -27.84
N SER A 3 50.54 17.16 -28.81
CA SER A 3 49.18 17.72 -28.77
C SER A 3 48.13 16.70 -29.21
N ALA A 4 48.37 15.95 -30.30
CA ALA A 4 47.41 15.00 -30.87
C ALA A 4 47.06 13.84 -29.91
N THR A 5 48.03 13.33 -29.15
CA THR A 5 47.84 12.23 -28.19
C THR A 5 47.01 12.66 -26.98
N LYS A 6 47.09 13.93 -26.55
CA LYS A 6 46.27 14.46 -25.45
C LYS A 6 44.81 14.60 -25.86
N THR A 7 44.54 15.08 -27.08
CA THR A 7 43.18 15.27 -27.60
C THR A 7 42.45 13.95 -27.85
N GLU A 8 43.16 12.90 -28.29
CA GLU A 8 42.59 11.55 -28.41
C GLU A 8 42.28 10.92 -27.05
N THR A 9 43.12 11.16 -26.04
CA THR A 9 42.90 10.60 -24.69
C THR A 9 41.75 11.29 -23.96
N GLU A 10 41.58 12.61 -24.12
CA GLU A 10 40.42 13.36 -23.60
C GLU A 10 39.12 13.01 -24.33
N ASN A 11 39.14 12.81 -25.65
CA ASN A 11 37.98 12.31 -26.40
C ASN A 11 37.60 10.87 -26.03
N GLN A 12 38.58 9.99 -25.78
CA GLN A 12 38.31 8.62 -25.31
C GLN A 12 37.77 8.56 -23.87
N GLN A 13 38.19 9.48 -22.99
CA GLN A 13 37.64 9.59 -21.63
C GLN A 13 36.22 10.18 -21.60
N THR A 14 35.93 11.17 -22.45
CA THR A 14 34.56 11.72 -22.61
C THR A 14 33.60 10.75 -23.30
N LEU A 15 34.08 9.93 -24.26
CA LEU A 15 33.31 8.83 -24.86
C LEU A 15 33.05 7.66 -23.89
N LYS A 16 33.96 7.39 -22.95
CA LYS A 16 33.72 6.41 -21.87
C LYS A 16 32.64 6.87 -20.89
N GLY A 17 32.51 8.19 -20.68
CA GLY A 17 31.47 8.81 -19.83
C GLY A 17 30.05 8.81 -20.41
N THR A 18 29.85 8.31 -21.64
CA THR A 18 28.55 8.30 -22.33
C THR A 18 28.15 6.93 -22.86
N ARG A 19 28.73 5.84 -22.33
CA ARG A 19 28.21 4.50 -22.64
C ARG A 19 26.85 4.31 -21.96
N LEU A 20 25.78 4.47 -22.73
CA LEU A 20 24.41 4.13 -22.34
C LEU A 20 24.40 2.67 -21.86
N GLN A 21 24.27 2.48 -20.56
CA GLN A 21 24.27 1.15 -19.96
C GLN A 21 22.84 0.61 -19.94
N VAL A 22 22.65 -0.55 -20.56
CA VAL A 22 21.38 -1.28 -20.50
C VAL A 22 21.18 -1.75 -19.07
N SER A 23 20.01 -1.46 -18.50
CA SER A 23 19.73 -1.86 -17.12
C SER A 23 19.60 -3.37 -17.00
N SER A 24 20.17 -3.95 -15.94
CA SER A 24 20.22 -5.39 -15.72
C SER A 24 18.82 -5.99 -15.48
N THR A 25 18.67 -7.28 -15.76
CA THR A 25 17.42 -8.03 -15.52
C THR A 25 16.95 -7.91 -14.07
N GLY A 26 17.87 -8.04 -13.11
CA GLY A 26 17.57 -7.92 -11.68
C GLY A 26 17.06 -6.53 -11.28
N LYS A 27 17.69 -5.45 -11.76
CA LYS A 27 17.22 -4.07 -11.50
C LYS A 27 15.83 -3.84 -12.07
N ARG A 28 15.54 -4.35 -13.27
CA ARG A 28 14.22 -4.23 -13.90
C ARG A 28 13.14 -4.98 -13.13
N LEU A 29 13.42 -6.20 -12.68
CA LEU A 29 12.49 -6.97 -11.86
C LEU A 29 12.25 -6.29 -10.51
N PHE A 30 13.31 -5.75 -9.90
CA PHE A 30 13.18 -5.02 -8.64
C PHE A 30 12.38 -3.71 -8.79
N ALA A 31 12.53 -2.96 -9.89
CA ALA A 31 11.64 -1.82 -10.16
C ALA A 31 10.18 -2.25 -10.29
N LEU A 32 9.92 -3.38 -10.95
CA LEU A 32 8.57 -3.90 -11.07
C LEU A 32 8.00 -4.29 -9.69
N LEU A 33 8.81 -4.91 -8.84
CA LEU A 33 8.43 -5.23 -7.47
C LEU A 33 8.10 -3.96 -6.67
N LEU A 34 8.94 -2.92 -6.75
CA LEU A 34 8.70 -1.63 -6.09
C LEU A 34 7.41 -0.97 -6.61
N ASP A 35 7.17 -1.00 -7.92
CA ASP A 35 5.93 -0.50 -8.51
C ASP A 35 4.70 -1.27 -8.00
N PHE A 36 4.82 -2.58 -7.82
CA PHE A 36 3.77 -3.43 -7.26
C PHE A 36 3.51 -3.13 -5.79
N ILE A 37 4.57 -3.00 -4.97
CA ILE A 37 4.46 -2.60 -3.56
C ILE A 37 3.78 -1.23 -3.46
N PHE A 38 4.17 -0.26 -4.28
CA PHE A 38 3.51 1.04 -4.31
C PHE A 38 2.03 0.94 -4.68
N ALA A 39 1.68 0.17 -5.72
CA ALA A 39 0.29 -0.03 -6.11
C ALA A 39 -0.52 -0.69 -4.99
N LEU A 40 0.07 -1.65 -4.28
CA LEU A 40 -0.55 -2.32 -3.13
C LEU A 40 -0.78 -1.34 -1.97
N LEU A 41 0.24 -0.55 -1.61
CA LEU A 41 0.13 0.46 -0.55
C LEU A 41 -0.95 1.49 -0.89
N LEU A 42 -0.94 2.01 -2.12
CA LEU A 42 -1.94 2.96 -2.59
C LEU A 42 -3.35 2.37 -2.54
N ALA A 43 -3.55 1.17 -3.08
CA ALA A 43 -4.85 0.50 -3.06
C ALA A 43 -5.33 0.24 -1.62
N ASN A 44 -4.44 -0.22 -0.74
CA ASN A 44 -4.76 -0.44 0.67
C ASN A 44 -5.18 0.85 1.38
N THR A 45 -4.42 1.94 1.20
CA THR A 45 -4.75 3.25 1.79
C THR A 45 -6.07 3.79 1.25
N LEU A 46 -6.34 3.67 -0.05
CA LEU A 46 -7.64 4.06 -0.61
C LEU A 46 -8.78 3.24 -0.02
N VAL A 47 -8.63 1.92 0.13
CA VAL A 47 -9.64 1.08 0.77
C VAL A 47 -9.85 1.45 2.24
N GLN A 48 -8.81 1.85 2.97
CA GLN A 48 -8.95 2.34 4.34
C GLN A 48 -9.71 3.67 4.41
N ILE A 49 -9.37 4.63 3.54
CA ILE A 49 -10.03 5.95 3.49
C ILE A 49 -11.51 5.81 3.09
N PHE A 50 -11.79 5.06 2.03
CA PHE A 50 -13.13 4.85 1.48
C PHE A 50 -13.87 3.68 2.13
N ARG A 51 -13.41 3.19 3.28
CA ARG A 51 -14.09 2.12 4.01
C ARG A 51 -15.50 2.57 4.38
N ARG A 52 -16.49 1.78 3.96
CA ARG A 52 -17.91 1.99 4.28
C ARG A 52 -18.19 1.63 5.74
N GLU A 53 -19.27 2.17 6.28
CA GLU A 53 -19.82 1.77 7.58
C GLU A 53 -20.26 0.30 7.57
N HIS A 54 -20.18 -0.34 8.73
CA HIS A 54 -20.54 -1.75 8.96
C HIS A 54 -19.81 -2.71 8.01
N TRP A 55 -18.57 -2.38 7.63
CA TRP A 55 -17.80 -3.15 6.66
C TRP A 55 -17.55 -4.60 7.11
N ASP A 56 -17.56 -4.85 8.42
CA ASP A 56 -17.44 -6.16 9.07
C ASP A 56 -18.61 -7.08 8.71
N LEU A 57 -19.84 -6.57 8.69
CA LEU A 57 -21.02 -7.32 8.26
C LEU A 57 -21.03 -7.51 6.73
N VAL A 58 -20.64 -6.48 5.98
CA VAL A 58 -20.62 -6.50 4.51
C VAL A 58 -19.53 -7.46 3.98
N MET A 59 -18.39 -7.57 4.67
CA MET A 59 -17.26 -8.44 4.26
C MET A 59 -17.70 -9.89 4.08
N GLN A 60 -18.60 -10.37 4.92
CA GLN A 60 -19.03 -11.77 4.93
C GLN A 60 -20.11 -12.07 3.88
N SER A 61 -20.67 -11.03 3.23
CA SER A 61 -21.57 -11.16 2.08
C SER A 61 -20.89 -10.79 0.74
N ARG A 62 -19.57 -10.56 0.72
CA ARG A 62 -18.88 -10.05 -0.48
C ARG A 62 -18.89 -11.05 -1.63
N GLY A 63 -19.27 -10.55 -2.80
CA GLY A 63 -19.09 -11.26 -4.07
C GLY A 63 -17.74 -10.93 -4.71
N LEU A 64 -17.41 -11.64 -5.80
CA LEU A 64 -16.20 -11.35 -6.59
C LEU A 64 -16.15 -9.90 -7.12
N ALA A 65 -17.32 -9.27 -7.33
CA ALA A 65 -17.41 -7.89 -7.78
C ALA A 65 -16.88 -6.87 -6.73
N ASP A 66 -16.98 -7.18 -5.44
CA ASP A 66 -16.52 -6.30 -4.37
C ASP A 66 -14.99 -6.27 -4.25
N LEU A 67 -14.30 -7.25 -4.86
CA LEU A 67 -12.85 -7.31 -4.96
C LEU A 67 -12.32 -6.50 -6.16
N LEU A 68 -13.17 -6.18 -7.13
CA LEU A 68 -12.82 -5.43 -8.33
C LEU A 68 -12.18 -4.06 -8.04
N PRO A 69 -12.67 -3.20 -7.12
CA PRO A 69 -12.02 -1.91 -6.86
C PRO A 69 -10.60 -2.06 -6.33
N PHE A 70 -10.33 -3.09 -5.50
CA PHE A 70 -9.00 -3.33 -4.95
C PHE A 70 -8.04 -3.87 -6.00
N TYR A 71 -8.33 -5.05 -6.58
CA TYR A 71 -7.44 -5.67 -7.56
C TYR A 71 -7.42 -4.91 -8.88
N GLY A 72 -8.57 -4.42 -9.34
CA GLY A 72 -8.67 -3.56 -10.52
C GLY A 72 -7.94 -2.24 -10.32
N GLY A 73 -7.95 -1.67 -9.12
CA GLY A 73 -7.15 -0.51 -8.75
C GLY A 73 -5.65 -0.77 -8.88
N ILE A 74 -5.16 -1.89 -8.36
CA ILE A 74 -3.74 -2.31 -8.50
C ILE A 74 -3.36 -2.45 -9.98
N VAL A 75 -4.18 -3.17 -10.75
CA VAL A 75 -3.96 -3.36 -12.19
C VAL A 75 -3.94 -2.03 -12.93
N PHE A 76 -4.88 -1.14 -12.63
CA PHE A 76 -4.97 0.19 -13.22
C PHE A 76 -3.69 1.00 -12.96
N VAL A 77 -3.23 1.06 -11.70
CA VAL A 77 -1.98 1.73 -11.32
C VAL A 77 -0.80 1.15 -12.09
N LEU A 78 -0.70 -0.18 -12.20
CA LEU A 78 0.39 -0.85 -12.93
C LEU A 78 0.38 -0.57 -14.44
N ILE A 79 -0.78 -0.36 -15.04
CA ILE A 79 -0.90 0.01 -16.46
C ILE A 79 -0.42 1.45 -16.65
N VAL A 80 -0.87 2.39 -15.80
CA VAL A 80 -0.57 3.82 -15.95
C VAL A 80 0.76 4.25 -15.35
N LYS A 81 1.46 3.39 -14.59
CA LYS A 81 2.68 3.75 -13.86
C LYS A 81 3.79 4.40 -14.68
N ASP A 82 3.89 4.09 -15.98
CA ASP A 82 4.93 4.62 -16.86
C ASP A 82 4.48 5.85 -17.66
N VAL A 83 3.30 6.44 -17.42
CA VAL A 83 2.77 7.59 -18.17
C VAL A 83 3.76 8.77 -18.19
N PHE A 84 4.51 9.01 -17.11
CA PHE A 84 5.53 10.07 -17.08
C PHE A 84 6.88 9.67 -17.72
N GLY A 85 6.93 8.54 -18.43
CA GLY A 85 8.14 7.99 -19.04
C GLY A 85 9.08 7.28 -18.05
N ARG A 86 8.69 7.21 -16.77
CA ARG A 86 9.33 6.46 -15.68
C ARG A 86 8.24 6.08 -14.68
N SER A 87 8.31 4.86 -14.14
CA SER A 87 7.55 4.46 -12.96
C SER A 87 8.27 4.83 -11.67
N LEU A 88 7.58 4.77 -10.53
CA LEU A 88 8.16 5.10 -9.22
C LEU A 88 9.33 4.18 -8.88
N GLY A 89 9.21 2.86 -9.12
CA GLY A 89 10.30 1.91 -8.96
C GLY A 89 11.48 2.21 -9.89
N LYS A 90 11.22 2.61 -11.13
CA LYS A 90 12.29 3.06 -12.06
C LYS A 90 12.93 4.37 -11.60
N LEU A 91 12.17 5.28 -11.01
CA LEU A 91 12.71 6.51 -10.44
C LEU A 91 13.65 6.22 -9.26
N LEU A 92 13.23 5.35 -8.33
CA LEU A 92 14.02 4.92 -7.17
C LEU A 92 15.30 4.17 -7.56
N LEU A 93 15.29 3.48 -8.71
CA LEU A 93 16.47 2.77 -9.22
C LEU A 93 17.26 3.55 -10.26
N GLY A 94 16.81 4.76 -10.63
CA GLY A 94 17.46 5.61 -11.63
C GLY A 94 17.48 5.00 -13.03
N MET A 95 16.36 4.41 -13.44
CA MET A 95 16.17 3.86 -14.77
C MET A 95 15.26 4.75 -15.61
N THR A 96 15.46 4.71 -16.92
CA THR A 96 14.62 5.39 -17.90
C THR A 96 14.24 4.49 -19.05
N ILE A 97 13.09 4.79 -19.64
CA ILE A 97 12.65 4.15 -20.87
C ILE A 97 13.00 5.06 -22.04
N ARG A 98 13.57 4.47 -23.09
CA ARG A 98 13.92 5.13 -24.35
C ARG A 98 13.50 4.26 -25.55
N LYS A 99 13.38 4.89 -26.71
CA LYS A 99 13.21 4.15 -27.98
C LYS A 99 14.54 3.50 -28.36
N VAL A 100 14.46 2.35 -29.04
CA VAL A 100 15.64 1.66 -29.57
C VAL A 100 16.23 2.43 -30.77
N ASP A 101 15.38 3.05 -31.59
CA ASP A 101 15.80 3.80 -32.78
C ASP A 101 16.47 5.15 -32.44
N ASP A 102 16.06 5.76 -31.33
CA ASP A 102 16.61 7.04 -30.85
C ASP A 102 16.59 7.10 -29.32
N PHE A 103 17.75 6.90 -28.71
CA PHE A 103 17.92 6.89 -27.26
C PHE A 103 17.70 8.27 -26.60
N SER A 104 17.63 9.35 -27.38
CA SER A 104 17.34 10.68 -26.87
C SER A 104 15.83 10.92 -26.73
N ARG A 105 15.01 10.19 -27.51
CA ARG A 105 13.56 10.37 -27.54
C ARG A 105 12.85 9.48 -26.51
N ARG A 106 11.84 10.08 -25.86
CA ARG A 106 10.89 9.35 -25.03
C ARG A 106 9.85 8.65 -25.93
N PRO A 107 9.45 7.41 -25.61
CA PRO A 107 8.32 6.79 -26.29
C PRO A 107 7.02 7.59 -26.04
N PRO A 108 6.08 7.61 -27.00
CA PRO A 108 4.79 8.26 -26.81
C PRO A 108 3.95 7.53 -25.75
N LEU A 109 3.03 8.24 -25.10
CA LEU A 109 2.19 7.74 -24.01
C LEU A 109 1.44 6.45 -24.38
N ILE A 110 0.87 6.39 -25.58
CA ILE A 110 0.11 5.23 -26.06
C ILE A 110 0.99 3.97 -26.13
N VAL A 111 2.27 4.12 -26.51
CA VAL A 111 3.23 3.02 -26.54
C VAL A 111 3.54 2.54 -25.12
N LEU A 112 3.66 3.47 -24.15
CA LEU A 112 3.92 3.13 -22.75
C LEU A 112 2.73 2.37 -22.13
N LEU A 113 1.50 2.78 -22.42
CA LEU A 113 0.28 2.09 -21.95
C LEU A 113 0.15 0.68 -22.56
N LYS A 114 0.29 0.56 -23.89
CA LYS A 114 0.22 -0.76 -24.57
C LYS A 114 1.30 -1.70 -24.07
N ARG A 115 2.50 -1.18 -23.80
CA ARG A 115 3.59 -1.96 -23.24
C ARG A 115 3.28 -2.45 -21.82
N ASN A 116 2.63 -1.63 -21.00
CA ASN A 116 2.27 -2.03 -19.64
C ASN A 116 1.04 -2.93 -19.59
N LEU A 117 0.17 -2.89 -20.58
CA LEU A 117 -0.95 -3.85 -20.70
C LEU A 117 -0.45 -5.29 -20.83
N LEU A 118 0.67 -5.50 -21.52
CA LEU A 118 1.33 -6.81 -21.65
C LEU A 118 1.88 -7.35 -20.32
N LEU A 119 1.98 -6.50 -19.28
CA LEU A 119 2.31 -6.95 -17.92
C LEU A 119 1.23 -7.87 -17.34
N LEU A 120 -0.01 -7.84 -17.85
CA LEU A 120 -1.04 -8.83 -17.48
C LEU A 120 -0.62 -10.27 -17.80
N LEU A 121 0.27 -10.44 -18.78
CA LEU A 121 0.90 -11.72 -19.12
C LEU A 121 2.25 -11.87 -18.43
N PHE A 122 2.36 -11.41 -17.18
CA PHE A 122 3.62 -11.37 -16.42
C PHE A 122 4.41 -12.70 -16.43
N PRO A 123 3.80 -13.90 -16.27
CA PRO A 123 4.55 -15.15 -16.31
C PRO A 123 5.31 -15.33 -17.62
N VAL A 124 4.68 -14.98 -18.75
CA VAL A 124 5.29 -15.06 -20.08
C VAL A 124 6.37 -13.99 -20.24
N GLU A 125 6.11 -12.75 -19.79
CA GLU A 125 7.10 -11.67 -19.84
C GLU A 125 8.36 -11.99 -19.02
N GLY A 126 8.19 -12.61 -17.84
CA GLY A 126 9.28 -12.98 -16.95
C GLY A 126 10.22 -14.01 -17.57
N VAL A 127 9.67 -15.05 -18.21
CA VAL A 127 10.49 -16.05 -18.92
C VAL A 127 11.28 -15.42 -20.06
N VAL A 128 10.67 -14.52 -20.84
CA VAL A 128 11.33 -13.82 -21.95
C VAL A 128 12.42 -12.88 -21.43
N LEU A 129 12.17 -12.19 -20.33
CA LEU A 129 13.10 -11.25 -19.69
C LEU A 129 14.39 -11.96 -19.23
N VAL A 130 14.26 -13.14 -18.62
CA VAL A 130 15.41 -13.90 -18.11
C VAL A 130 16.26 -14.49 -19.25
N ARG A 131 15.62 -14.86 -20.37
CA ARG A 131 16.31 -15.45 -21.53
C ARG A 131 16.97 -14.44 -22.46
N ASP A 132 16.57 -13.16 -22.42
CA ASP A 132 17.07 -12.15 -23.35
C ASP A 132 18.40 -11.52 -22.88
N ALA A 133 19.41 -11.52 -23.75
CA ALA A 133 20.73 -10.95 -23.45
C ALA A 133 20.71 -9.43 -23.17
N TYR A 134 19.71 -8.71 -23.67
CA TYR A 134 19.52 -7.27 -23.44
C TYR A 134 18.47 -6.97 -22.37
N ALA A 135 18.06 -8.00 -21.61
CA ALA A 135 17.04 -7.94 -20.57
C ALA A 135 15.71 -7.35 -21.06
N ARG A 136 15.37 -7.47 -22.36
CA ARG A 136 14.14 -6.90 -22.93
C ARG A 136 12.96 -7.82 -22.68
N ARG A 137 11.84 -7.26 -22.22
CA ARG A 137 10.57 -7.98 -22.13
C ARG A 137 9.95 -8.19 -23.50
N LEU A 138 8.94 -9.05 -23.58
CA LEU A 138 8.16 -9.25 -24.80
C LEU A 138 7.58 -7.92 -25.31
N ALA A 139 7.02 -7.11 -24.40
CA ALA A 139 6.51 -5.79 -24.73
C ALA A 139 7.61 -4.80 -25.20
N ASP A 140 8.83 -4.90 -24.66
CA ASP A 140 9.96 -4.07 -25.10
C ASP A 140 10.37 -4.40 -26.55
N LYS A 141 10.30 -5.68 -26.93
CA LYS A 141 10.57 -6.15 -28.31
C LYS A 141 9.48 -5.71 -29.28
N TRP A 142 8.21 -5.85 -28.90
CA TRP A 142 7.07 -5.51 -29.77
C TRP A 142 6.95 -4.02 -30.03
N TRP A 143 7.32 -3.18 -29.06
CA TRP A 143 7.16 -1.73 -29.15
C TRP A 143 8.47 -0.96 -29.32
N GLY A 144 9.58 -1.66 -29.58
CA GLY A 144 10.88 -1.02 -29.87
C GLY A 144 11.40 -0.13 -28.73
N THR A 145 11.22 -0.57 -27.47
CA THR A 145 11.69 0.18 -26.30
C THR A 145 12.82 -0.53 -25.57
N VAL A 146 13.68 0.24 -24.90
CA VAL A 146 14.74 -0.28 -24.02
C VAL A 146 14.76 0.48 -22.70
N VAL A 147 15.15 -0.21 -21.63
CA VAL A 147 15.35 0.39 -20.31
C VAL A 147 16.84 0.59 -20.07
N LEU A 148 17.23 1.84 -19.86
CA LEU A 148 18.62 2.26 -19.69
C LEU A 148 18.81 2.83 -18.29
N ASP A 149 19.99 2.62 -17.72
CA ASP A 149 20.40 3.29 -16.49
C ASP A 149 20.61 4.79 -16.79
N ASP A 150 19.92 5.65 -16.05
CA ASP A 150 19.97 7.09 -16.20
C ASP A 150 21.13 7.68 -15.38
N GLN A 151 22.24 7.95 -16.06
CA GLN A 151 23.41 8.58 -15.46
C GLN A 151 23.15 10.02 -14.97
N LYS A 152 22.13 10.69 -15.53
CA LYS A 152 21.64 12.01 -15.06
C LYS A 152 20.46 11.89 -14.10
N GLY A 153 20.16 10.67 -13.63
CA GLY A 153 19.08 10.42 -12.69
C GLY A 153 19.33 11.06 -11.32
N MET A 154 18.29 11.08 -10.49
CA MET A 154 18.34 11.62 -9.12
C MET A 154 19.54 11.06 -8.33
N ARG A 155 20.16 11.86 -7.43
CA ARG A 155 21.30 11.37 -6.62
C ARG A 155 20.90 10.17 -5.76
N PRO A 156 21.78 9.17 -5.53
CA PRO A 156 21.44 7.98 -4.74
C PRO A 156 20.81 8.30 -3.37
N ILE A 157 21.35 9.30 -2.67
CA ILE A 157 20.83 9.76 -1.36
C ILE A 157 19.37 10.22 -1.47
N LEU A 158 19.05 11.03 -2.49
CA LEU A 158 17.70 11.50 -2.73
C LEU A 158 16.73 10.35 -3.09
N ARG A 159 17.22 9.28 -3.70
CA ARG A 159 16.42 8.08 -3.99
C ARG A 159 16.04 7.34 -2.71
N ILE A 160 16.99 7.18 -1.78
CA ILE A 160 16.74 6.58 -0.47
C ILE A 160 15.77 7.44 0.33
N LEU A 161 16.00 8.76 0.35
CA LEU A 161 15.11 9.70 1.02
C LEU A 161 13.68 9.64 0.47
N LEU A 162 13.52 9.65 -0.86
CA LEU A 162 12.21 9.53 -1.50
C LEU A 162 11.53 8.20 -1.15
N GLY A 163 12.28 7.09 -1.17
CA GLY A 163 11.76 5.78 -0.79
C GLY A 163 11.23 5.77 0.66
N ASN A 164 11.99 6.35 1.58
CA ASN A 164 11.58 6.49 2.98
C ASN A 164 10.36 7.40 3.14
N ILE A 165 10.32 8.55 2.47
CA ILE A 165 9.17 9.47 2.51
C ILE A 165 7.90 8.76 2.03
N ILE A 166 7.98 7.98 0.95
CA ILE A 166 6.84 7.20 0.44
C ILE A 166 6.41 6.17 1.49
N LEU A 167 7.36 5.39 2.03
CA LEU A 167 7.06 4.34 3.01
C LEU A 167 6.45 4.90 4.31
N PHE A 168 7.10 5.90 4.91
CA PHE A 168 6.60 6.55 6.12
C PHE A 168 5.29 7.31 5.87
N GLY A 169 5.10 7.90 4.69
CA GLY A 169 3.85 8.56 4.33
C GLY A 169 2.66 7.59 4.34
N PHE A 170 2.82 6.41 3.73
CA PHE A 170 1.80 5.36 3.77
C PHE A 170 1.59 4.80 5.17
N PHE A 171 2.68 4.61 5.94
CA PHE A 171 2.59 4.13 7.32
C PHE A 171 1.85 5.10 8.24
N SER A 172 2.19 6.39 8.18
CA SER A 172 1.49 7.44 8.93
C SER A 172 0.02 7.54 8.53
N ALA A 173 -0.29 7.46 7.23
CA ALA A 173 -1.68 7.41 6.79
C ALA A 173 -2.42 6.19 7.38
N ALA A 174 -1.79 5.01 7.37
CA ALA A 174 -2.39 3.81 7.94
C ALA A 174 -2.70 3.97 9.43
N ILE A 175 -1.79 4.55 10.21
CA ILE A 175 -2.01 4.84 11.65
C ILE A 175 -3.18 5.81 11.83
N LEU A 176 -3.20 6.92 11.08
CA LEU A 176 -4.26 7.94 11.20
C LEU A 176 -5.64 7.37 10.87
N PHE A 177 -5.74 6.48 9.88
CA PHE A 177 -7.01 5.88 9.48
C PHE A 177 -7.36 4.59 10.23
N GLN A 178 -6.48 4.06 11.09
CA GLN A 178 -6.73 2.84 11.85
C GLN A 178 -7.91 3.00 12.81
N ARG A 179 -7.92 4.08 13.62
CA ARG A 179 -9.00 4.38 14.57
C ARG A 179 -10.35 4.51 13.86
N SER A 180 -10.40 5.34 12.82
CA SER A 180 -11.61 5.52 12.00
C SER A 180 -12.10 4.19 11.39
N GLY A 181 -11.19 3.27 11.05
CA GLY A 181 -11.54 1.95 10.54
C GLY A 181 -12.23 1.05 11.56
N ILE A 182 -11.90 1.19 12.85
CA ILE A 182 -12.53 0.47 13.97
C ILE A 182 -13.89 1.10 14.30
N GLU A 183 -13.95 2.43 14.39
CA GLU A 183 -15.18 3.18 14.70
C GLU A 183 -16.31 2.97 13.67
N LYS A 184 -15.95 2.67 12.42
CA LYS A 184 -16.89 2.35 11.35
C LYS A 184 -17.44 0.91 11.39
N THR A 185 -17.00 0.07 12.33
CA THR A 185 -17.50 -1.32 12.43
C THR A 185 -18.83 -1.40 13.17
N ALA A 186 -19.68 -2.33 12.76
CA ALA A 186 -20.93 -2.61 13.45
C ALA A 186 -20.69 -3.08 14.89
N ALA A 187 -19.66 -3.91 15.08
CA ALA A 187 -19.24 -4.40 16.39
C ALA A 187 -18.92 -3.24 17.35
N PHE A 188 -18.08 -2.30 16.92
CA PHE A 188 -17.72 -1.15 17.74
C PHE A 188 -18.92 -0.26 18.06
N GLN A 189 -19.76 0.06 17.07
CA GLN A 189 -20.94 0.92 17.30
C GLN A 189 -21.94 0.26 18.27
N THR A 190 -22.11 -1.06 18.18
CA THR A 190 -22.95 -1.82 19.12
C THR A 190 -22.36 -1.80 20.53
N ALA A 191 -21.05 -2.00 20.66
CA ALA A 191 -20.36 -1.92 21.95
C ALA A 191 -20.42 -0.52 22.54
N GLU A 192 -20.14 0.52 21.75
CA GLU A 192 -20.22 1.93 22.16
C GLU A 192 -21.62 2.27 22.68
N GLN A 193 -22.68 1.86 21.97
CA GLN A 193 -24.04 2.09 22.41
C GLN A 193 -24.32 1.41 23.77
N ALA A 194 -23.84 0.19 23.97
CA ALA A 194 -24.01 -0.54 25.22
C ALA A 194 -23.27 0.13 26.39
N ILE A 195 -22.04 0.62 26.13
CA ILE A 195 -21.22 1.35 27.10
C ILE A 195 -21.89 2.66 27.50
N ARG A 196 -22.42 3.44 26.54
CA ARG A 196 -23.05 4.74 26.79
C ARG A 196 -24.34 4.63 27.62
N VAL A 197 -25.05 3.51 27.52
CA VAL A 197 -26.29 3.28 28.29
C VAL A 197 -26.00 2.71 29.69
N HIS A 198 -24.82 2.12 29.91
CA HIS A 198 -24.45 1.42 31.14
C HIS A 198 -24.43 2.35 32.36
N SER A 199 -25.22 2.01 33.39
CA SER A 199 -25.46 2.88 34.55
C SER A 199 -24.19 3.25 35.32
N SER A 200 -23.25 2.31 35.49
CA SER A 200 -22.00 2.53 36.25
C SER A 200 -20.98 3.43 35.56
N LEU A 201 -21.15 3.69 34.25
CA LEU A 201 -20.22 4.50 33.45
C LEU A 201 -20.76 5.90 33.15
N ARG A 202 -22.05 6.17 33.42
CA ARG A 202 -22.69 7.46 33.12
C ARG A 202 -21.95 8.66 33.72
N LEU A 203 -21.57 8.58 34.99
CA LEU A 203 -20.85 9.67 35.66
C LEU A 203 -19.48 9.95 35.03
N LEU A 204 -18.77 8.89 34.61
CA LEU A 204 -17.48 9.04 33.92
C LEU A 204 -17.66 9.62 32.52
N LEU A 205 -18.70 9.20 31.79
CA LEU A 205 -19.03 9.69 30.46
C LEU A 205 -19.55 11.13 30.45
N GLU A 206 -20.18 11.60 31.53
CA GLU A 206 -20.57 13.00 31.69
C GLU A 206 -19.36 13.91 31.90
N GLN A 207 -18.32 13.42 32.58
CA GLN A 207 -17.07 14.15 32.83
C GLN A 207 -16.14 14.09 31.62
N ALA A 208 -16.00 12.91 31.02
CA ALA A 208 -15.16 12.63 29.85
C ALA A 208 -15.98 11.86 28.80
N PRO A 209 -16.61 12.57 27.84
CA PRO A 209 -17.53 11.96 26.87
C PRO A 209 -16.84 11.16 25.76
N GLU A 210 -15.52 11.32 25.62
CA GLU A 210 -14.72 10.63 24.62
C GLU A 210 -14.37 9.20 25.08
N ILE A 211 -14.54 8.26 24.15
CA ILE A 211 -14.12 6.88 24.31
C ILE A 211 -12.79 6.75 23.59
N GLU A 212 -11.77 6.34 24.33
CA GLU A 212 -10.39 6.31 23.85
C GLU A 212 -9.88 4.87 23.67
N GLU A 213 -8.80 4.76 22.90
CA GLU A 213 -8.02 3.52 22.70
C GLU A 213 -8.88 2.29 22.35
N PRO A 214 -9.66 2.35 21.25
CA PRO A 214 -10.46 1.21 20.86
C PRO A 214 -9.59 0.06 20.34
N GLU A 215 -9.57 -1.04 21.07
CA GLU A 215 -9.01 -2.32 20.63
C GLU A 215 -10.13 -3.30 20.29
N MET A 216 -9.92 -4.12 19.28
CA MET A 216 -10.97 -4.99 18.79
C MET A 216 -10.41 -6.32 18.28
N HIS A 217 -10.98 -7.41 18.80
CA HIS A 217 -10.71 -8.78 18.39
C HIS A 217 -12.04 -9.42 17.96
N LEU A 218 -12.24 -9.62 16.65
CA LEU A 218 -13.49 -10.15 16.12
C LEU A 218 -13.34 -11.60 15.65
N ASP A 219 -14.24 -12.47 16.10
CA ASP A 219 -14.57 -13.73 15.43
C ASP A 219 -15.82 -13.49 14.56
N LEU A 220 -15.63 -13.58 13.24
CA LEU A 220 -16.69 -13.34 12.25
C LEU A 220 -17.56 -14.58 11.98
N ARG A 221 -17.37 -15.68 12.72
CA ARG A 221 -18.21 -16.86 12.63
C ARG A 221 -19.53 -16.61 13.36
N VAL A 222 -20.63 -17.01 12.73
CA VAL A 222 -21.96 -16.93 13.34
C VAL A 222 -22.00 -17.84 14.56
N ASN A 223 -22.45 -17.32 15.70
CA ASN A 223 -22.52 -18.04 16.98
C ASN A 223 -21.20 -18.72 17.37
N ALA A 224 -20.09 -17.99 17.28
CA ALA A 224 -18.78 -18.49 17.69
C ALA A 224 -18.78 -18.93 19.17
N GLU A 225 -18.01 -19.98 19.48
CA GLU A 225 -17.83 -20.45 20.87
C GLU A 225 -17.06 -19.42 21.71
N ASN A 226 -16.10 -18.73 21.10
CA ASN A 226 -15.37 -17.63 21.72
C ASN A 226 -16.02 -16.29 21.33
N PRO A 227 -16.36 -15.43 22.31
CA PRO A 227 -16.93 -14.14 22.01
C PRO A 227 -15.91 -13.23 21.31
N SER A 228 -16.41 -12.40 20.41
CA SER A 228 -15.67 -11.23 19.94
C SER A 228 -15.54 -10.22 21.07
N LEU A 229 -14.47 -9.45 21.08
CA LEU A 229 -14.13 -8.58 22.20
C LEU A 229 -13.76 -7.18 21.70
N VAL A 230 -14.44 -6.19 22.25
CA VAL A 230 -14.14 -4.76 22.06
C VAL A 230 -13.67 -4.22 23.40
N ARG A 231 -12.44 -3.69 23.45
CA ARG A 231 -11.90 -2.99 24.63
C ARG A 231 -11.81 -1.51 24.33
N VAL A 232 -12.20 -0.72 25.30
CA VAL A 232 -12.07 0.74 25.23
C VAL A 232 -11.71 1.31 26.59
N ARG A 233 -11.10 2.50 26.58
CA ARG A 233 -10.87 3.31 27.75
C ARG A 233 -11.98 4.35 27.89
N VAL A 234 -12.58 4.43 29.08
CA VAL A 234 -13.61 5.43 29.42
C VAL A 234 -13.15 6.22 30.64
N GLY A 235 -13.06 7.54 30.51
CA GLY A 235 -12.56 8.44 31.56
C GLY A 235 -11.15 8.97 31.28
N ASP A 236 -10.61 9.77 32.21
CA ASP A 236 -9.28 10.37 32.09
C ASP A 236 -8.15 9.36 32.38
N GLU A 237 -6.88 9.74 32.17
CA GLU A 237 -5.73 8.84 32.36
C GLU A 237 -5.65 8.26 33.80
N GLU A 238 -6.04 9.03 34.82
CA GLU A 238 -5.94 8.63 36.23
C GLU A 238 -7.20 7.94 36.77
N THR A 239 -8.38 8.28 36.26
CA THR A 239 -9.69 7.80 36.75
C THR A 239 -10.37 6.84 35.78
N GLY A 240 -9.72 6.58 34.65
CA GLY A 240 -10.25 5.80 33.56
C GLY A 240 -10.49 4.35 33.96
N LYS A 241 -11.49 3.77 33.31
CA LYS A 241 -11.80 2.34 33.41
C LYS A 241 -11.60 1.69 32.05
N LEU A 242 -10.97 0.53 32.06
CA LEU A 242 -10.92 -0.34 30.92
C LEU A 242 -12.25 -1.10 30.85
N VAL A 243 -12.98 -0.94 29.76
CA VAL A 243 -14.26 -1.58 29.53
C VAL A 243 -14.08 -2.62 28.43
N SER A 244 -14.33 -3.88 28.75
CA SER A 244 -14.32 -4.99 27.80
C SER A 244 -15.74 -5.42 27.51
N VAL A 245 -16.17 -5.31 26.26
CA VAL A 245 -17.50 -5.74 25.79
C VAL A 245 -17.34 -7.03 25.00
N SER A 246 -18.01 -8.07 25.47
CA SER A 246 -18.09 -9.36 24.78
C SER A 246 -19.30 -9.37 23.84
N LEU A 247 -19.06 -9.71 22.57
CA LEU A 247 -20.03 -9.67 21.48
C LEU A 247 -20.11 -11.03 20.78
N ASN A 248 -21.29 -11.38 20.26
CA ASN A 248 -21.44 -12.51 19.35
C ASN A 248 -22.17 -12.08 18.06
N LEU A 249 -21.78 -12.69 16.94
CA LEU A 249 -22.40 -12.42 15.65
C LEU A 249 -23.63 -13.33 15.47
N ARG A 250 -24.81 -12.71 15.35
CA ARG A 250 -26.08 -13.39 15.06
C ARG A 250 -26.44 -13.29 13.60
N GLU A 251 -27.27 -14.24 13.13
CA GLU A 251 -27.69 -14.32 11.73
C GLU A 251 -29.10 -13.74 11.47
N ASN A 252 -29.98 -13.70 12.49
CA ASN A 252 -31.38 -13.24 12.34
C ASN A 252 -31.85 -12.35 13.52
N PRO A 253 -31.94 -11.02 13.34
CA PRO A 253 -31.35 -10.24 12.24
C PRO A 253 -29.81 -10.29 12.31
N ARG A 254 -29.16 -10.17 11.14
CA ARG A 254 -27.70 -10.22 11.09
C ARG A 254 -27.10 -8.99 11.76
N GLY A 255 -26.37 -9.21 12.85
CA GLY A 255 -25.85 -8.13 13.68
C GLY A 255 -25.09 -8.66 14.89
N TRP A 256 -24.45 -7.73 15.60
CA TRP A 256 -23.74 -8.04 16.82
C TRP A 256 -24.68 -7.95 18.02
N GLU A 257 -24.57 -8.92 18.92
CA GLU A 257 -25.30 -8.95 20.19
C GLU A 257 -24.29 -8.89 21.34
N VAL A 258 -24.57 -8.04 22.32
CA VAL A 258 -23.76 -7.92 23.54
C VAL A 258 -24.09 -9.07 24.48
N LEU A 259 -23.06 -9.82 24.88
CA LEU A 259 -23.18 -10.91 25.84
C LEU A 259 -22.88 -10.44 27.26
N ASP A 260 -21.81 -9.67 27.43
CA ASP A 260 -21.32 -9.24 28.73
C ASP A 260 -20.49 -7.95 28.62
N ILE A 261 -20.43 -7.20 29.72
CA ILE A 261 -19.65 -5.98 29.87
C ILE A 261 -18.84 -6.08 31.16
N GLU A 262 -17.52 -6.28 31.01
CA GLU A 262 -16.58 -6.30 32.13
C GLU A 262 -15.94 -4.92 32.28
N ILE A 263 -15.88 -4.39 33.50
CA ILE A 263 -15.33 -3.07 33.80
C ILE A 263 -14.21 -3.27 34.83
N LYS A 264 -12.97 -2.93 34.45
CA LYS A 264 -11.80 -2.99 35.32
C LYS A 264 -11.18 -1.60 35.50
N PRO A 265 -10.71 -1.23 36.70
CA PRO A 265 -9.90 -0.02 36.86
C PRO A 265 -8.57 -0.22 36.12
N ILE A 266 -8.03 0.84 35.50
CA ILE A 266 -6.77 0.76 34.75
C ILE A 266 -5.61 0.28 35.63
N SER A 267 -5.64 0.59 36.93
CA SER A 267 -4.62 0.18 37.90
C SER A 267 -4.52 -1.33 38.17
N GLU A 268 -5.52 -2.14 37.76
CA GLU A 268 -5.54 -3.60 38.00
C GLU A 268 -5.16 -4.43 36.77
N VAL A 269 -4.75 -3.80 35.66
CA VAL A 269 -4.46 -4.49 34.38
C VAL A 269 -2.96 -4.81 34.20
N GLU A 270 -2.09 -4.36 35.11
CA GLU A 270 -0.62 -4.57 35.03
C GLU A 270 -0.10 -5.90 35.64
N ASP A 271 -0.97 -6.81 36.11
CA ASP A 271 -0.57 -8.12 36.67
C ASP A 271 -0.88 -9.33 35.77
#